data_AF-A0A367IIL1-F1
#
_entry.id   AF-A0A367IIL1-F1
#
_cell.length_a   1.000
_cell.length_b   1.000
_cell.length_c   1.000
_cell.angle_alpha   90.00
_cell.angle_beta   90.00
_cell.angle_gamma   90.00
#
_symmetry.space_group_name_H-M   'P 1'
#
loop_
_entity.id
_entity.type
_entity.pdbx_description
1 polymer ?
#
loop_
_entity_poly.entity_id
_entity_poly.type
_entity_poly.pdbx_seq_one_letter_code
_entity_poly.pdbx_strand_id
1 'polypeptide(L)'
;AADNRSVIDALRREYQLNKLQHSHFTEKNRTSFTQKQENESLKPLEGLGYTSPDRVFVNNELNLKNIEVYGFDYDYTLASYTDNLSFTIYTFLCNILVDFFKYPKQIKDFKFDPTFAIRGLHYDFNNGWLMKIDNLANIQLNTVHVGREPIKSANEIIDYHNGRHISPQYLNTNMFQLNDLFSIPQ
;
A
#
# COMPACT_ATOMS: atom_id res chain seq x y z
N ALA A 1 -38.33 -21.74 1.77
CA ALA A 1 -36.91 -21.54 1.40
C ALA A 1 -36.73 -20.06 1.13
N ALA A 2 -35.95 -19.35 1.95
CA ALA A 2 -35.70 -17.92 1.74
C ALA A 2 -34.98 -17.72 0.41
N ASP A 3 -35.44 -16.75 -0.38
CA ASP A 3 -34.93 -16.48 -1.72
C ASP A 3 -33.52 -15.88 -1.63
N ASN A 4 -32.51 -16.74 -1.72
CA ASN A 4 -31.09 -16.38 -1.62
C ASN A 4 -30.65 -15.29 -2.62
N ARG A 5 -31.41 -15.07 -3.71
CA ARG A 5 -31.16 -13.96 -4.66
C ARG A 5 -31.43 -12.60 -4.02
N SER A 6 -32.50 -12.49 -3.23
CA SER A 6 -32.89 -11.27 -2.52
C SER A 6 -31.83 -10.81 -1.51
N VAL A 7 -31.19 -11.77 -0.83
CA VAL A 7 -30.11 -11.48 0.14
C VAL A 7 -28.85 -10.95 -0.55
N ILE A 8 -28.46 -11.57 -1.68
CA ILE A 8 -27.30 -11.12 -2.47
C ILE A 8 -27.53 -9.71 -3.04
N ASP A 9 -28.75 -9.42 -3.50
CA ASP A 9 -29.10 -8.10 -4.04
C ASP A 9 -29.25 -7.03 -2.93
N ALA A 10 -29.59 -7.43 -1.71
CA ALA A 10 -29.54 -6.55 -0.54
C ALA A 10 -28.08 -6.22 -0.15
N LEU A 11 -27.22 -7.24 -0.06
CA LEU A 11 -25.79 -7.07 0.24
C LEU A 11 -25.07 -6.23 -0.83
N ARG A 12 -25.40 -6.42 -2.11
CA ARG A 12 -24.89 -5.55 -3.20
C ARG A 12 -25.30 -4.10 -3.04
N ARG A 13 -26.57 -3.83 -2.68
CA ARG A 13 -27.05 -2.46 -2.48
C ARG A 13 -26.37 -1.81 -1.27
N GLU A 14 -26.22 -2.54 -0.18
CA GLU A 14 -25.52 -2.08 1.02
C GLU A 14 -24.05 -1.79 0.73
N TYR A 15 -23.36 -2.66 -0.01
CA TYR A 15 -21.99 -2.43 -0.46
C TYR A 15 -21.87 -1.17 -1.32
N GLN A 16 -22.76 -0.96 -2.30
CA GLN A 16 -22.73 0.24 -3.14
C GLN A 16 -22.99 1.52 -2.34
N LEU A 17 -23.90 1.48 -1.34
CA LEU A 17 -24.15 2.60 -0.43
C LEU A 17 -22.92 2.94 0.42
N ASN A 18 -22.26 1.93 0.99
CA ASN A 18 -21.07 2.11 1.81
C ASN A 18 -19.87 2.58 0.98
N LYS A 19 -19.74 2.08 -0.25
CA LYS A 19 -18.73 2.53 -1.22
C LYS A 19 -18.90 4.01 -1.59
N LEU A 20 -20.14 4.46 -1.80
CA LEU A 20 -20.44 5.87 -2.06
C LEU A 20 -20.07 6.76 -0.85
N GLN A 21 -20.32 6.29 0.37
CA GLN A 21 -19.89 7.01 1.58
C GLN A 21 -18.37 7.11 1.73
N HIS A 22 -17.62 6.05 1.40
CA HIS A 22 -16.15 6.08 1.39
C HIS A 22 -15.59 6.99 0.30
N SER A 23 -16.23 7.05 -0.87
CA SER A 23 -15.87 7.98 -1.95
C SER A 23 -16.13 9.45 -1.57
N HIS A 24 -17.22 9.73 -0.86
CA HIS A 24 -17.50 11.08 -0.34
C HIS A 24 -16.56 11.48 0.81
N PHE A 25 -16.09 10.54 1.64
CA PHE A 25 -15.07 10.81 2.66
C PHE A 25 -13.72 11.19 2.03
N THR A 26 -13.32 10.50 0.95
CA THR A 26 -12.10 10.81 0.20
C THR A 26 -12.21 12.14 -0.57
N GLU A 27 -13.37 12.50 -1.12
CA GLU A 27 -13.61 13.82 -1.72
C GLU A 27 -13.61 14.96 -0.69
N LYS A 28 -14.18 14.74 0.51
CA LYS A 28 -14.24 15.78 1.57
C LYS A 28 -12.84 16.16 2.07
N ASN A 29 -11.92 15.20 2.12
CA ASN A 29 -10.50 15.44 2.42
C ASN A 29 -9.73 16.09 1.25
N ARG A 30 -10.25 16.00 0.02
CA ARG A 30 -9.72 16.70 -1.16
C ARG A 30 -10.18 18.15 -1.21
N THR A 31 -11.42 18.45 -0.78
CA THR A 31 -11.96 19.81 -0.75
C THR A 31 -11.26 20.75 0.23
N SER A 32 -10.64 20.25 1.30
CA SER A 32 -9.82 21.06 2.21
C SER A 32 -8.43 21.39 1.65
N PHE A 33 -7.96 20.68 0.62
CA PHE A 33 -6.66 20.91 -0.02
C PHE A 33 -6.75 21.72 -1.33
N THR A 34 -7.96 22.06 -1.79
CA THR A 34 -8.18 22.67 -3.12
C THR A 34 -8.84 24.05 -3.00
N GLN A 35 -8.24 24.95 -2.23
CA GLN A 35 -8.47 26.40 -2.42
C GLN A 35 -7.24 27.02 -3.10
N LYS A 36 -6.94 26.55 -4.31
CA LYS A 36 -6.28 27.31 -5.39
C LYS A 36 -6.22 26.42 -6.63
N GLN A 37 -6.66 27.00 -7.76
CA GLN A 37 -6.74 26.44 -9.11
C GLN A 37 -8.07 25.74 -9.43
N GLU A 38 -9.09 26.56 -9.65
CA GLU A 38 -10.19 26.23 -10.55
C GLU A 38 -9.73 26.36 -12.01
N ASN A 39 -10.32 25.53 -12.87
CA ASN A 39 -10.34 25.57 -14.33
C ASN A 39 -9.26 24.80 -15.09
N GLU A 40 -9.33 23.47 -15.02
CA GLU A 40 -9.32 22.59 -16.20
C GLU A 40 -9.92 21.24 -15.80
N SER A 41 -10.91 20.75 -16.54
CA SER A 41 -11.45 19.41 -16.31
C SER A 41 -10.36 18.38 -16.62
N LEU A 42 -9.67 17.89 -15.59
CA LEU A 42 -8.70 16.81 -15.70
C LEU A 42 -9.38 15.61 -16.39
N LYS A 43 -9.06 15.39 -17.66
CA LYS A 43 -9.40 14.12 -18.33
C LYS A 43 -8.79 13.00 -17.49
N PRO A 44 -9.53 11.92 -17.17
CA PRO A 44 -8.97 10.79 -16.46
C PRO A 44 -7.72 10.33 -17.21
N LEU A 45 -6.56 10.33 -16.56
CA LEU A 45 -5.33 9.86 -17.17
C LEU A 45 -5.51 8.36 -17.46
N GLU A 46 -5.78 8.03 -18.73
CA GLU A 46 -5.83 6.64 -19.18
C GLU A 46 -4.46 5.99 -18.92
N GLY A 47 -4.44 4.90 -18.16
CA GLY A 47 -3.22 4.15 -17.82
C GLY A 47 -2.78 4.22 -16.36
N LEU A 48 -3.29 5.16 -15.56
CA LEU A 48 -3.07 5.19 -14.11
C LEU A 48 -4.19 4.46 -13.38
N GLY A 49 -4.20 3.13 -13.51
CA GLY A 49 -4.76 2.20 -12.51
C GLY A 49 -6.19 2.40 -12.00
N TYR A 50 -7.04 3.21 -12.63
CA TYR A 50 -8.45 3.30 -12.27
C TYR A 50 -9.16 2.05 -12.78
N THR A 51 -9.03 0.97 -12.02
CA THR A 51 -9.68 -0.29 -12.31
C THR A 51 -11.13 -0.18 -11.85
N SER A 52 -12.06 -0.28 -12.80
CA SER A 52 -13.47 -0.50 -12.45
C SER A 52 -13.55 -1.79 -11.62
N PRO A 53 -14.27 -1.80 -10.48
CA PRO A 53 -14.36 -2.97 -9.61
C PRO A 53 -15.07 -4.15 -10.28
N ASP A 54 -15.65 -3.93 -11.46
CA ASP A 54 -16.35 -4.96 -12.23
C ASP A 54 -15.42 -5.65 -13.25
N ARG A 55 -14.13 -5.27 -13.31
CA ARG A 55 -13.16 -5.84 -14.23
C ARG A 55 -12.23 -6.84 -13.55
N VAL A 56 -12.05 -7.99 -14.20
CA VAL A 56 -11.06 -9.01 -13.83
C VAL A 56 -9.92 -8.97 -14.86
N PHE A 57 -8.70 -8.76 -14.39
CA PHE A 57 -7.50 -8.76 -15.24
C PHE A 57 -6.90 -10.16 -15.33
N VAL A 58 -6.39 -10.51 -16.50
CA VAL A 58 -5.91 -11.87 -16.80
C VAL A 58 -4.44 -11.79 -17.17
N ASN A 59 -3.60 -12.49 -16.40
CA ASN A 59 -2.18 -12.68 -16.73
C ASN A 59 -1.96 -13.96 -17.55
N ASN A 60 -2.63 -15.06 -17.15
CA ASN A 60 -2.56 -16.37 -17.79
C ASN A 60 -3.98 -16.86 -18.12
N GLU A 61 -4.12 -17.67 -19.16
CA GLU A 61 -5.41 -18.29 -19.51
C GLU A 61 -5.90 -19.21 -18.38
N LEU A 62 -7.16 -19.05 -17.99
CA LEU A 62 -7.81 -19.86 -16.96
C LEU A 62 -9.25 -20.20 -17.38
N ASN A 63 -9.56 -21.48 -17.48
CA ASN A 63 -10.91 -21.94 -17.77
C ASN A 63 -11.69 -22.25 -16.47
N LEU A 64 -12.54 -21.31 -16.06
CA LEU A 64 -13.35 -21.43 -14.84
C LEU A 64 -14.34 -22.62 -14.86
N LYS A 65 -14.67 -23.17 -16.04
CA LYS A 65 -15.53 -24.36 -16.14
C LYS A 65 -14.92 -25.58 -15.44
N ASN A 66 -13.60 -25.66 -15.38
CA ASN A 66 -12.88 -26.79 -14.81
C ASN A 66 -12.60 -26.61 -13.30
N ILE A 67 -13.05 -25.51 -12.68
CA ILE A 67 -12.80 -25.19 -11.28
C ILE A 67 -14.02 -25.55 -10.44
N GLU A 68 -13.86 -26.53 -9.55
CA GLU A 68 -14.94 -27.03 -8.68
C GLU A 68 -14.99 -26.35 -7.31
N VAL A 69 -13.84 -25.86 -6.82
CA VAL A 69 -13.69 -25.30 -5.47
C VAL A 69 -13.08 -23.91 -5.54
N TYR A 70 -13.69 -22.98 -4.82
CA TYR A 70 -13.23 -21.60 -4.68
C TYR A 70 -12.83 -21.35 -3.23
N GLY A 71 -11.52 -21.23 -2.99
CA GLY A 71 -10.97 -20.82 -1.69
C GLY A 71 -10.85 -19.31 -1.62
N PHE A 72 -11.19 -18.73 -0.47
CA PHE A 72 -11.03 -17.31 -0.20
C PHE A 72 -10.14 -17.11 1.02
N ASP A 73 -9.18 -16.21 0.90
CA ASP A 73 -8.52 -15.62 2.06
C ASP A 73 -9.49 -14.66 2.78
N TYR A 74 -9.23 -14.34 4.04
CA TYR A 74 -10.12 -13.49 4.82
C TYR A 74 -9.72 -12.01 4.73
N ASP A 75 -8.54 -11.67 5.25
CA ASP A 75 -8.10 -10.29 5.43
C ASP A 75 -7.73 -9.62 4.11
N TYR A 76 -8.30 -8.44 3.85
CA TYR A 76 -8.17 -7.72 2.57
C TYR A 76 -8.64 -8.48 1.32
N THR A 77 -9.28 -9.65 1.49
CA THR A 77 -9.94 -10.41 0.42
C THR A 77 -11.46 -10.40 0.60
N LEU A 78 -11.96 -10.94 1.72
CA LEU A 78 -13.38 -10.85 2.09
C LEU A 78 -13.65 -9.68 3.03
N ALA A 79 -12.76 -9.46 4.01
CA ALA A 79 -12.83 -8.37 4.95
C ALA A 79 -11.99 -7.19 4.46
N SER A 80 -12.65 -6.13 4.00
CA SER A 80 -11.99 -4.87 3.67
C SER A 80 -11.94 -3.98 4.91
N TYR A 81 -10.73 -3.56 5.29
CA TYR A 81 -10.53 -2.67 6.43
C TYR A 81 -10.60 -1.20 6.01
N THR A 82 -10.96 -0.36 6.97
CA THR A 82 -10.89 1.09 6.80
C THR A 82 -9.45 1.60 6.97
N ASP A 83 -9.20 2.81 6.49
CA ASP A 83 -7.88 3.49 6.60
C ASP A 83 -7.41 3.66 8.06
N ASN A 84 -8.32 3.55 9.04
CA ASN A 84 -7.99 3.62 10.46
C ASN A 84 -7.15 2.43 10.94
N LEU A 85 -7.17 1.30 10.23
CA LEU A 85 -6.39 0.13 10.62
C LEU A 85 -4.88 0.42 10.61
N SER A 86 -4.35 1.05 9.56
CA SER A 86 -2.92 1.38 9.47
C SER A 86 -2.49 2.33 10.59
N PHE A 87 -3.30 3.35 10.89
CA PHE A 87 -3.06 4.24 12.03
C PHE A 87 -3.02 3.48 13.36
N THR A 88 -3.95 2.55 13.53
CA THR A 88 -4.06 1.72 14.74
C THR A 88 -2.82 0.84 14.90
N ILE A 89 -2.41 0.14 13.83
CA ILE A 89 -1.19 -0.69 13.82
C ILE A 89 0.03 0.15 14.18
N TYR A 90 0.23 1.30 13.51
CA TYR A 90 1.34 2.20 13.79
C TYR A 90 1.41 2.60 15.27
N THR A 91 0.26 3.00 15.83
CA THR A 91 0.16 3.40 17.24
C THR A 91 0.52 2.24 18.17
N PHE A 92 0.04 1.02 17.87
CA PHE A 92 0.41 -0.16 18.64
C PHE A 92 1.90 -0.47 18.57
N LEU A 93 2.52 -0.34 17.38
CA LEU A 93 3.95 -0.56 17.21
C LEU A 93 4.79 0.45 18.02
N CYS A 94 4.46 1.74 17.98
CA CYS A 94 5.12 2.75 18.81
C CYS A 94 5.02 2.42 20.31
N ASN A 95 3.85 1.96 20.76
CA ASN A 95 3.66 1.52 22.15
C ASN A 95 4.52 0.30 22.48
N ILE A 96 4.56 -0.69 21.58
CA ILE A 96 5.37 -1.90 21.76
C ILE A 96 6.86 -1.54 21.89
N LEU A 97 7.38 -0.69 20.99
CA LEU A 97 8.77 -0.24 21.00
C LEU A 97 9.16 0.43 22.32
N VAL A 98 8.32 1.32 22.84
CA VAL A 98 8.62 2.06 24.07
C VAL A 98 8.37 1.24 25.32
N ASP A 99 7.23 0.54 25.41
CA ASP A 99 6.81 -0.10 26.64
C ASP A 99 7.50 -1.45 26.85
N PHE A 100 7.75 -2.21 25.78
CA PHE A 100 8.37 -3.54 25.87
C PHE A 100 9.85 -3.49 25.53
N PHE A 101 10.23 -2.85 24.41
CA PHE A 101 11.62 -2.79 23.97
C PHE A 101 12.43 -1.63 24.56
N LYS A 102 11.79 -0.78 25.38
CA LYS A 102 12.43 0.33 26.13
C LYS A 102 13.14 1.36 25.23
N TYR A 103 12.62 1.57 24.03
CA TYR A 103 13.06 2.66 23.16
C TYR A 103 12.70 4.03 23.77
N PRO A 104 13.33 5.13 23.31
CA PRO A 104 13.05 6.48 23.81
C PRO A 104 11.56 6.84 23.75
N LYS A 105 11.04 7.43 24.84
CA LYS A 105 9.61 7.75 24.98
C LYS A 105 9.07 8.67 23.90
N GLN A 106 9.93 9.49 23.30
CA GLN A 106 9.61 10.43 22.23
C GLN A 106 9.03 9.74 20.98
N ILE A 107 9.26 8.43 20.79
CA ILE A 107 8.66 7.68 19.67
C ILE A 107 7.13 7.68 19.75
N LYS A 108 6.53 7.77 20.96
CA LYS A 108 5.07 7.87 21.12
C LYS A 108 4.50 9.19 20.57
N ASP A 109 5.33 10.20 20.37
CA ASP A 109 4.92 11.49 19.80
C ASP A 109 4.91 11.47 18.26
N PHE A 110 5.41 10.40 17.64
CA PHE A 110 5.43 10.28 16.18
C PHE A 110 4.02 10.13 15.61
N LYS A 111 3.83 10.73 14.43
CA LYS A 111 2.55 10.72 13.72
C LYS A 111 2.64 9.85 12.47
N PHE A 112 1.70 8.92 12.36
CA PHE A 112 1.52 8.14 11.15
C PHE A 112 1.20 9.07 9.97
N ASP A 113 1.90 8.87 8.87
CA ASP A 113 1.69 9.58 7.61
C ASP A 113 1.30 8.58 6.52
N PRO A 114 0.01 8.50 6.13
CA PRO A 114 -0.46 7.55 5.14
C PRO A 114 0.00 7.88 3.71
N THR A 115 0.62 9.04 3.49
CA THR A 115 1.02 9.51 2.16
C THR A 115 2.47 9.20 1.82
N PHE A 116 3.27 8.80 2.80
CA PHE A 116 4.70 8.59 2.64
C PHE A 116 5.04 7.23 2.02
N ALA A 117 4.63 6.14 2.66
CA ALA A 117 4.97 4.78 2.22
C ALA A 117 3.88 4.18 1.32
N ILE A 118 4.30 3.40 0.33
CA ILE A 118 3.40 2.65 -0.57
C ILE A 118 3.75 1.17 -0.59
N ARG A 119 2.80 0.34 -1.01
CA ARG A 119 3.00 -1.11 -1.12
C ARG A 119 4.09 -1.48 -2.13
N GLY A 120 4.88 -2.48 -1.76
CA GLY A 120 5.96 -3.05 -2.54
C GLY A 120 7.24 -2.22 -2.56
N LEU A 121 7.45 -1.35 -1.57
CA LEU A 121 8.77 -0.79 -1.28
C LEU A 121 9.64 -1.84 -0.58
N HIS A 122 10.96 -1.67 -0.68
CA HIS A 122 11.95 -2.52 -0.03
C HIS A 122 12.68 -1.69 1.02
N TYR A 123 12.78 -2.23 2.22
CA TYR A 123 13.55 -1.69 3.33
C TYR A 123 14.87 -2.46 3.46
N ASP A 124 16.00 -1.78 3.35
CA ASP A 124 17.34 -2.33 3.58
C ASP A 124 17.72 -2.18 5.05
N PHE A 125 17.89 -3.30 5.75
CA PHE A 125 18.24 -3.30 7.17
C PHE A 125 19.64 -2.74 7.45
N ASN A 126 20.58 -2.91 6.51
CA ASN A 126 21.97 -2.53 6.70
C ASN A 126 22.16 -1.02 6.62
N ASN A 127 21.41 -0.38 5.72
CA ASN A 127 21.54 1.04 5.43
C ASN A 127 20.40 1.90 6.01
N GLY A 128 19.29 1.28 6.42
CA GLY A 128 18.07 1.99 6.80
C GLY A 128 17.41 2.69 5.61
N TRP A 129 17.58 2.13 4.41
CA TRP A 129 17.06 2.71 3.16
C TRP A 129 15.69 2.14 2.81
N LEU A 130 14.77 3.01 2.42
CA LEU A 130 13.48 2.64 1.85
C LEU A 130 13.48 3.01 0.36
N MET A 131 13.20 2.05 -0.53
CA MET A 131 13.32 2.27 -1.97
C MET A 131 12.35 1.43 -2.80
N LYS A 132 12.12 1.84 -4.05
CA LYS A 132 11.44 1.02 -5.05
C LYS A 132 12.46 0.24 -5.87
N ILE A 133 12.14 -1.03 -6.11
CA ILE A 133 12.90 -1.93 -6.96
C ILE A 133 11.97 -2.41 -8.07
N ASP A 134 12.49 -2.51 -9.30
CA ASP A 134 11.74 -3.05 -10.44
C ASP A 134 11.80 -4.59 -10.52
N ASN A 135 11.10 -5.17 -11.50
CA ASN A 135 11.08 -6.62 -11.69
C ASN A 135 12.44 -7.22 -12.11
N LEU A 136 13.40 -6.41 -12.54
CA LEU A 136 14.75 -6.84 -12.90
C LEU A 136 15.75 -6.63 -11.74
N ALA A 137 15.23 -6.39 -10.54
CA ALA A 137 15.99 -6.12 -9.33
C ALA A 137 16.87 -4.86 -9.41
N ASN A 138 16.49 -3.87 -10.22
CA ASN A 138 17.18 -2.58 -10.25
C ASN A 138 16.50 -1.56 -9.33
N ILE A 139 17.35 -0.81 -8.62
CA ILE A 139 16.94 0.29 -7.76
C ILE A 139 16.42 1.44 -8.61
N GLN A 140 15.23 1.94 -8.28
CA GLN A 140 14.71 3.20 -8.82
C GLN A 140 15.34 4.35 -8.03
N LEU A 141 16.47 4.86 -8.51
CA LEU A 141 17.34 5.79 -7.78
C LEU A 141 16.63 7.02 -7.21
N ASN A 142 15.59 7.52 -7.87
CA ASN A 142 14.81 8.69 -7.43
C ASN A 142 13.82 8.39 -6.29
N THR A 143 13.78 7.15 -5.79
CA THR A 143 12.82 6.71 -4.76
C THR A 143 13.47 6.38 -3.42
N VAL A 144 14.80 6.48 -3.33
CA VAL A 144 15.55 6.05 -2.14
C VAL A 144 15.49 7.11 -1.05
N HIS A 145 15.05 6.70 0.14
CA HIS A 145 14.97 7.54 1.33
C HIS A 145 15.75 6.90 2.48
N VAL A 146 16.40 7.73 3.30
CA VAL A 146 16.93 7.38 4.62
C VAL A 146 15.94 7.92 5.65
N GLY A 147 15.20 7.03 6.31
CA GLY A 147 14.04 7.45 7.08
C GLY A 147 13.03 8.19 6.19
N ARG A 148 12.82 9.49 6.44
CA ARG A 148 11.92 10.34 5.61
C ARG A 148 12.65 11.25 4.63
N GLU A 149 13.96 11.30 4.67
CA GLU A 149 14.73 12.21 3.82
C GLU A 149 15.17 11.48 2.54
N PRO A 150 14.93 12.07 1.35
CA PRO A 150 15.44 11.51 0.11
C PRO A 150 16.97 11.56 0.10
N ILE A 151 17.61 10.53 -0.47
CA ILE A 151 19.06 10.57 -0.62
C ILE A 151 19.47 11.69 -1.57
N LYS A 152 20.55 12.41 -1.24
CA LYS A 152 20.97 13.58 -2.02
C LYS A 152 21.70 13.22 -3.30
N SER A 153 22.47 12.13 -3.26
CA SER A 153 23.34 11.72 -4.36
C SER A 153 23.03 10.28 -4.75
N ALA A 154 22.58 10.09 -5.98
CA ALA A 154 22.37 8.75 -6.52
C ALA A 154 23.66 7.92 -6.61
N ASN A 155 24.82 8.59 -6.70
CA ASN A 155 26.11 7.91 -6.79
C ASN A 155 26.42 7.12 -5.51
N GLU A 156 25.97 7.58 -4.35
CA GLU A 156 26.15 6.86 -3.07
C GLU A 156 25.53 5.46 -3.12
N ILE A 157 24.35 5.33 -3.72
CA ILE A 157 23.66 4.06 -3.91
C ILE A 157 24.41 3.17 -4.89
N ILE A 158 24.85 3.76 -6.01
CA ILE A 158 25.53 3.04 -7.08
C ILE A 158 26.87 2.50 -6.59
N ASP A 159 27.62 3.31 -5.86
CA ASP A 159 28.92 2.93 -5.31
C ASP A 159 28.76 1.83 -4.26
N TYR A 160 27.73 1.89 -3.41
CA TYR A 160 27.46 0.87 -2.40
C TYR A 160 27.10 -0.50 -3.01
N HIS A 161 26.22 -0.52 -4.03
CA HIS A 161 25.79 -1.76 -4.68
C HIS A 161 26.63 -2.17 -5.89
N ASN A 162 27.72 -1.44 -6.20
CA ASN A 162 28.51 -1.60 -7.43
C ASN A 162 27.65 -1.57 -8.71
N GLY A 163 26.64 -0.71 -8.73
CA GLY A 163 25.64 -0.63 -9.79
C GLY A 163 24.25 -0.34 -9.26
N ARG A 164 23.25 -0.43 -10.14
CA ARG A 164 21.83 -0.28 -9.78
C ARG A 164 21.16 -1.62 -9.45
N HIS A 165 21.77 -2.71 -9.88
CA HIS A 165 21.21 -4.05 -9.73
C HIS A 165 21.54 -4.60 -8.34
N ILE A 166 20.53 -5.07 -7.63
CA ILE A 166 20.70 -5.77 -6.36
C ILE A 166 20.66 -7.27 -6.63
N SER A 167 21.68 -7.99 -6.14
CA SER A 167 21.73 -9.44 -6.31
C SER A 167 20.57 -10.12 -5.57
N PRO A 168 20.03 -11.23 -6.10
CA PRO A 168 18.97 -11.99 -5.42
C PRO A 168 19.34 -12.44 -4.00
N GLN A 169 20.62 -12.75 -3.79
CA GLN A 169 21.13 -13.12 -2.46
C GLN A 169 21.00 -11.94 -1.47
N TYR A 170 21.35 -10.73 -1.90
CA TYR A 170 21.24 -9.54 -1.05
C TYR A 170 19.77 -9.22 -0.76
N LEU A 171 18.88 -9.27 -1.77
CA LEU A 171 17.44 -9.05 -1.59
C LEU A 171 16.86 -9.96 -0.52
N ASN A 172 17.17 -11.26 -0.57
CA ASN A 172 16.58 -12.24 0.33
C ASN A 172 17.14 -12.18 1.76
N THR A 173 18.36 -11.67 1.93
CA THR A 173 19.07 -11.72 3.22
C THR A 173 18.99 -10.39 3.97
N ASN A 174 19.02 -9.27 3.24
CA ASN A 174 19.22 -7.94 3.81
C ASN A 174 18.06 -6.99 3.58
N MET A 175 17.02 -7.40 2.85
CA MET A 175 15.88 -6.54 2.56
C MET A 175 14.56 -7.16 2.97
N PHE A 176 13.65 -6.30 3.39
CA PHE A 176 12.25 -6.63 3.63
C PHE A 176 11.35 -5.90 2.66
N GLN A 177 10.44 -6.62 2.01
CA GLN A 177 9.50 -6.02 1.08
C GLN A 177 8.15 -5.79 1.75
N LEU A 178 7.61 -4.57 1.64
CA LEU A 178 6.30 -4.18 2.15
C LEU A 178 5.17 -4.76 1.28
N ASN A 179 4.97 -6.07 1.32
CA ASN A 179 4.13 -6.80 0.36
C ASN A 179 2.63 -6.69 0.60
N ASP A 180 2.21 -6.51 1.85
CA ASP A 180 0.81 -6.41 2.24
C ASP A 180 0.47 -5.02 2.80
N LEU A 181 -0.81 -4.75 3.03
CA LEU A 181 -1.26 -3.48 3.60
C LEU A 181 -1.01 -3.37 5.11
N PHE A 182 -0.67 -4.47 5.79
CA PHE A 182 -0.30 -4.51 7.21
C PHE A 182 1.15 -4.07 7.45
N SER A 183 2.00 -4.18 6.44
CA SER A 183 3.42 -3.84 6.48
C SER A 183 3.71 -2.35 6.31
N ILE A 184 2.82 -1.60 5.65
CA ILE A 184 2.95 -0.15 5.43
C ILE A 184 3.12 0.67 6.72
N PRO A 185 2.37 0.41 7.81
CA PRO A 185 2.54 1.14 9.07
C PRO A 185 3.74 0.69 9.93
N GLN A 186 4.58 -0.24 9.49
CA GLN A 186 5.78 -0.66 10.22
C GLN A 186 6.93 0.32 10.00
#